data_AF-A0A6B2TE22-F1
#
_entry.id   AF-A0A6B2TE22-F1
#
_cell.length_a   1.000
_cell.length_b   1.000
_cell.length_c   1.000
_cell.angle_alpha   90.00
_cell.angle_beta   90.00
_cell.angle_gamma   90.00
#
_symmetry.space_group_name_H-M   'P 1'
#
loop_
_entity.id
_entity.type
_entity.pdbx_description
1 polymer ?
#
loop_
_entity_poly.entity_id
_entity_poly.type
_entity_poly.pdbx_seq_one_letter_code
_entity_poly.pdbx_strand_id
1 'polypeptide(L)'
;IRTVAVSGGSGDSLFDDVRAAGVDAFLTADLRHHPVSEARAQTALALLDAAHWATEWPWCELAAAQLDEISDRHGWGLRVHVSKTVTDPWTAHAAAPHDSTGAPN
;
A
#
# COMPACT_ATOMS: atom_id res chain seq x y z
N ILE A 1 12.66 -2.35 -11.47
CA ILE A 1 12.02 -1.43 -10.51
C ILE A 1 13.09 -0.88 -9.59
N ARG A 2 13.22 0.45 -9.50
CA ARG A 2 14.12 1.22 -8.63
C ARG A 2 13.36 2.28 -7.84
N THR A 3 12.38 2.94 -8.45
CA THR A 3 11.55 3.97 -7.81
C THR A 3 10.09 3.54 -7.74
N VAL A 4 9.47 3.75 -6.58
CA VAL A 4 8.08 3.37 -6.32
C VAL A 4 7.37 4.55 -5.67
N ALA A 5 6.29 5.02 -6.28
CA ALA A 5 5.33 5.90 -5.61
C ALA A 5 4.41 5.03 -4.73
N VAL A 6 4.05 5.53 -3.56
CA VAL A 6 3.21 4.80 -2.60
C VAL A 6 2.09 5.71 -2.12
N SER A 7 0.86 5.23 -2.22
CA SER A 7 -0.31 5.85 -1.58
C SER A 7 -1.15 4.76 -0.94
N GLY A 8 -1.34 4.82 0.38
CA GLY A 8 -2.31 3.97 1.06
C GLY A 8 -3.72 4.23 0.55
N GLY A 9 -4.58 3.23 0.67
CA GLY A 9 -5.98 3.30 0.24
C GLY A 9 -6.16 3.47 -1.26
N SER A 10 -7.29 4.04 -1.67
CA SER A 10 -7.71 4.12 -3.08
C SER A 10 -7.00 5.25 -3.84
N GLY A 11 -5.90 4.94 -4.53
CA GLY A 11 -5.01 5.94 -5.14
C GLY A 11 -5.15 6.18 -6.64
N ASP A 12 -6.18 5.64 -7.31
CA ASP A 12 -6.27 5.75 -8.78
C ASP A 12 -6.45 7.18 -9.32
N SER A 13 -6.87 8.12 -8.47
CA SER A 13 -6.90 9.56 -8.77
C SER A 13 -5.50 10.19 -8.92
N LEU A 14 -4.45 9.50 -8.47
CA LEU A 14 -3.07 9.99 -8.49
C LEU A 14 -2.28 9.57 -9.73
N PHE A 15 -2.89 8.88 -10.70
CA PHE A 15 -2.16 8.37 -11.87
C PHE A 15 -1.43 9.44 -12.68
N ASP A 16 -2.00 10.64 -12.79
CA ASP A 16 -1.35 11.75 -13.48
C ASP A 16 -0.09 12.23 -12.73
N ASP A 17 -0.16 12.36 -11.41
CA ASP A 17 0.96 12.77 -10.56
C ASP A 17 2.07 11.71 -10.57
N VAL A 18 1.69 10.44 -10.43
CA VAL A 18 2.61 9.30 -10.48
C VAL A 18 3.33 9.22 -11.82
N ARG A 19 2.60 9.45 -12.92
CA ARG A 19 3.19 9.49 -14.26
C ARG A 19 4.15 10.66 -14.40
N ALA A 20 3.78 11.85 -13.93
CA ALA A 20 4.65 13.03 -13.97
C ALA A 20 5.93 12.84 -13.13
N ALA A 21 5.85 12.09 -12.04
CA ALA A 21 6.99 11.75 -11.20
C ALA A 21 7.99 10.76 -11.86
N GLY A 22 7.60 10.10 -12.96
CA GLY A 22 8.49 9.21 -13.71
C GLY A 22 8.96 7.99 -12.93
N VAL A 23 8.12 7.46 -12.03
CA VAL A 23 8.44 6.29 -11.21
C VAL A 23 8.30 4.97 -11.98
N ASP A 24 9.02 3.93 -11.55
CA ASP A 24 8.94 2.61 -12.17
C ASP A 24 7.66 1.86 -11.77
N ALA A 25 7.16 2.09 -10.56
CA ALA A 25 5.96 1.43 -10.03
C ALA A 25 5.11 2.34 -9.13
N PHE A 26 3.84 1.98 -8.99
CA PHE A 26 2.90 2.59 -8.06
C PHE A 26 2.22 1.52 -7.20
N LEU A 27 2.36 1.66 -5.89
CA LEU A 27 1.70 0.82 -4.89
C LEU A 27 0.53 1.58 -4.28
N THR A 28 -0.66 0.99 -4.40
CA THR A 28 -1.89 1.52 -3.83
C THR A 28 -2.92 0.40 -3.60
N ALA A 29 -4.17 0.75 -3.34
CA ALA A 29 -5.28 -0.19 -3.20
C ALA A 29 -6.49 0.20 -4.05
N ASP A 30 -7.47 -0.70 -4.12
CA ASP A 30 -8.79 -0.52 -4.73
C ASP A 30 -8.75 0.01 -6.17
N LEU A 31 -7.81 -0.48 -6.96
CA LEU A 31 -7.68 -0.04 -8.34
C LEU A 31 -8.86 -0.52 -9.19
N ARG A 32 -9.49 0.42 -9.90
CA ARG A 32 -10.61 0.13 -10.79
C ARG A 32 -10.13 -0.23 -12.20
N HIS A 33 -10.90 -1.08 -12.87
CA HIS A 33 -10.57 -1.61 -14.21
C HIS A 33 -10.22 -0.54 -15.25
N HIS A 34 -11.09 0.49 -15.41
CA HIS A 34 -10.90 1.50 -16.45
C HIS A 34 -9.69 2.42 -16.19
N PRO A 35 -9.54 3.04 -15.00
CA PRO A 35 -8.35 3.83 -14.68
C PRO A 35 -7.05 3.06 -14.88
N VAL A 36 -6.99 1.80 -14.43
CA VAL A 36 -5.81 0.92 -14.63
C VAL A 36 -5.52 0.69 -16.11
N SER A 37 -6.55 0.36 -16.89
CA SER A 37 -6.39 0.06 -18.32
C SER A 37 -5.88 1.28 -19.08
N GLU A 38 -6.38 2.47 -18.76
CA GLU A 38 -5.93 3.73 -19.33
C GLU A 38 -4.49 4.05 -18.93
N ALA A 39 -4.15 3.94 -17.64
CA ALA A 39 -2.79 4.19 -17.14
C ALA A 39 -1.75 3.26 -17.80
N ARG A 40 -2.09 1.99 -18.00
CA ARG A 40 -1.23 1.00 -18.69
C ARG A 40 -1.11 1.24 -20.19
N ALA A 41 -2.12 1.82 -20.83
CA ALA A 41 -2.03 2.18 -22.24
C ALA A 41 -1.11 3.37 -22.50
N GLN A 42 -0.96 4.24 -21.50
CA GLN A 42 -0.18 5.48 -21.61
C GLN A 42 1.29 5.33 -21.19
N THR A 43 1.61 4.32 -20.36
CA THR A 43 2.92 4.22 -19.70
C THR A 43 3.33 2.76 -19.45
N ALA A 44 4.63 2.54 -19.22
CA ALA A 44 5.14 1.26 -18.74
C ALA A 44 5.11 1.11 -17.20
N LEU A 45 4.34 1.96 -16.50
CA LEU A 45 4.22 1.96 -15.04
C LEU A 45 3.73 0.60 -14.54
N ALA A 46 4.50 -0.02 -13.64
CA ALA A 46 4.04 -1.20 -12.93
C ALA A 46 3.04 -0.83 -11.84
N LEU A 47 1.93 -1.55 -11.74
CA LEU A 47 0.89 -1.31 -10.76
C LEU A 47 0.86 -2.44 -9.74
N LEU A 48 0.88 -2.09 -8.46
CA LEU A 48 0.71 -2.99 -7.35
C LEU A 48 -0.57 -2.58 -6.61
N ASP A 49 -1.61 -3.41 -6.76
CA ASP A 49 -2.88 -3.29 -6.05
C ASP A 49 -2.86 -4.22 -4.84
N ALA A 50 -2.65 -3.66 -3.66
CA ALA A 50 -2.70 -4.37 -2.41
C ALA A 50 -4.07 -4.19 -1.75
N ALA A 51 -4.42 -5.08 -0.82
CA ALA A 51 -5.66 -4.91 -0.10
C ALA A 51 -5.63 -3.62 0.74
N HIS A 52 -6.75 -2.88 0.75
CA HIS A 52 -6.85 -1.56 1.35
C HIS A 52 -6.34 -1.54 2.80
N TRP A 53 -6.82 -2.48 3.61
CA TRP A 53 -6.39 -2.63 5.00
C TRP A 53 -4.87 -2.84 5.11
N ALA A 54 -4.27 -3.65 4.25
CA ALA A 54 -2.84 -3.93 4.28
C ALA A 54 -1.99 -2.68 3.95
N THR A 55 -2.54 -1.73 3.20
CA THR A 55 -1.84 -0.47 2.88
C THR A 55 -2.01 0.62 3.94
N GLU A 56 -3.09 0.57 4.73
CA GLU A 56 -3.42 1.62 5.70
C GLU A 56 -3.21 1.21 7.16
N TRP A 57 -3.35 -0.05 7.52
CA TRP A 57 -3.12 -0.46 8.91
C TRP A 57 -1.69 -0.16 9.41
N PRO A 58 -0.61 -0.31 8.61
CA PRO A 58 0.76 -0.11 9.10
C PRO A 58 1.04 1.27 9.73
N TRP A 59 0.37 2.36 9.32
CA TRP A 59 0.62 3.67 9.91
C TRP A 59 0.03 3.83 11.32
N CYS A 60 -0.91 2.97 11.73
CA CYS A 60 -1.55 3.04 13.05
C CYS A 60 -0.56 2.91 14.20
N GLU A 61 0.48 2.08 14.05
CA GLU A 61 1.55 1.93 15.06
C GLU A 61 2.36 3.23 15.22
N LEU A 62 2.65 3.91 14.11
CA LEU A 62 3.30 5.23 14.16
C LEU A 62 2.40 6.28 14.82
N ALA A 63 1.12 6.29 14.48
CA ALA A 63 0.15 7.19 15.10
C ALA A 63 0.06 6.98 16.61
N ALA A 64 0.05 5.72 17.04
CA ALA A 64 0.03 5.38 18.46
C ALA A 64 1.26 5.90 19.19
N ALA A 65 2.45 5.67 18.63
CA ALA A 65 3.70 6.19 19.19
C ALA A 65 3.70 7.73 19.28
N GLN A 66 3.18 8.43 18.27
CA GLN A 66 3.06 9.89 18.30
C GLN A 66 2.07 10.37 19.37
N LEU A 67 0.93 9.68 19.53
CA LEU A 67 -0.05 9.99 20.56
C LEU A 67 0.50 9.76 21.96
N ASP A 68 1.26 8.69 22.18
CA ASP A 68 1.95 8.42 23.44
C ASP A 68 2.94 9.55 23.76
N GLU A 69 3.78 9.95 22.80
CA GLU A 69 4.74 11.03 22.98
C GLU A 69 4.05 12.37 23.30
N ILE A 70 2.96 12.69 22.60
CA ILE A 70 2.15 13.88 22.88
C ILE A 70 1.55 13.78 24.30
N SER A 71 1.02 12.62 24.67
CA SER A 71 0.40 12.41 25.98
C SER A 71 1.39 12.63 27.12
N ASP A 72 2.62 12.11 26.98
CA ASP A 72 3.70 12.28 27.94
C ASP A 72 4.09 13.75 28.10
N ARG A 73 4.28 14.47 26.98
CA ARG A 73 4.65 15.90 27.01
C ARG A 73 3.61 16.77 27.70
N HIS A 74 2.33 16.41 27.61
CA HIS A 74 1.24 17.18 28.19
C HIS A 74 0.72 16.63 29.51
N GLY A 75 1.27 15.51 30.01
CA GLY A 75 0.84 14.87 31.25
C GLY A 75 -0.61 14.39 31.23
N TRP A 76 -1.14 14.01 30.06
CA TRP A 76 -2.55 13.61 29.92
C TRP A 76 -2.83 12.21 30.48
N GLY A 77 -1.83 11.33 30.53
CA GLY A 77 -2.00 9.96 31.00
C GLY A 77 -2.96 9.14 30.12
N LEU A 78 -2.89 9.33 28.80
CA LEU A 78 -3.69 8.54 27.85
C LEU A 78 -3.18 7.10 27.82
N ARG A 79 -4.09 6.17 27.47
CA ARG A 79 -3.74 4.81 27.09
C ARG A 79 -4.06 4.63 25.62
N VAL A 80 -3.05 4.37 24.81
CA VAL A 80 -3.20 4.19 23.37
C VAL A 80 -3.09 2.71 23.03
N HIS A 81 -3.96 2.24 22.12
CA HIS A 81 -3.99 0.85 21.69
C HIS A 81 -4.25 0.79 20.18
N VAL A 82 -3.44 0.00 19.47
CA VAL A 82 -3.68 -0.35 18.07
C VAL A 82 -4.38 -1.71 18.02
N SER A 83 -5.55 -1.76 17.38
CA SER A 83 -6.24 -3.04 17.14
C SER A 83 -5.41 -3.90 16.20
N LYS A 84 -5.16 -5.16 16.60
CA LYS A 84 -4.49 -6.17 15.76
C LYS A 84 -5.46 -7.07 15.01
N THR A 85 -6.76 -6.85 15.17
CA THR A 85 -7.78 -7.57 14.40
C THR A 85 -7.66 -7.19 12.94
N VAL A 86 -7.36 -8.17 12.09
CA VAL A 86 -7.37 -7.99 10.63
C VAL A 86 -8.82 -7.89 10.18
N THR A 87 -9.20 -6.73 9.64
CA THR A 87 -10.55 -6.45 9.12
C THR A 87 -10.60 -6.43 7.61
N ASP A 88 -9.61 -7.03 6.96
CA ASP A 88 -9.55 -7.14 5.52
C ASP A 88 -10.64 -8.11 5.02
N PRO A 89 -11.56 -7.68 4.13
CA PRO A 89 -12.55 -8.58 3.55
C PRO A 89 -11.92 -9.57 2.55
N TRP A 90 -10.70 -9.30 2.06
CA TRP A 90 -10.03 -10.11 1.04
C TRP A 90 -9.07 -11.12 1.69
N THR A 91 -9.55 -12.35 1.89
CA THR A 91 -8.78 -13.42 2.55
C THR A 91 -8.33 -14.54 1.62
N ALA A 92 -8.77 -14.52 0.36
CA ALA A 92 -8.37 -15.49 -0.65
C ALA A 92 -6.95 -15.20 -1.15
N HIS A 93 -6.12 -16.25 -1.23
CA HIS A 93 -4.77 -16.16 -1.76
C HIS A 93 -4.56 -17.23 -2.84
N ALA A 94 -4.04 -16.81 -3.98
CA ALA A 94 -3.55 -17.71 -5.03
C ALA A 94 -2.06 -17.45 -5.22
N ALA A 95 -1.24 -18.45 -4.88
CA ALA A 95 0.19 -18.35 -5.09
C ALA A 95 0.50 -18.27 -6.59
N ALA A 96 1.50 -17.47 -6.96
CA ALA A 96 2.06 -17.54 -8.30
C ALA A 96 2.58 -18.97 -8.57
N PRO A 97 2.46 -19.48 -9.81
CA PRO A 97 3.09 -20.73 -10.18
C PRO A 97 4.58 -20.67 -9.86
N HIS A 98 5.10 -21.69 -9.20
CA HIS A 98 6.54 -21.83 -9.00
C HIS A 98 7.14 -22.41 -10.27
N ASP A 99 7.91 -21.63 -11.03
CA ASP A 99 8.71 -22.17 -12.13
C ASP A 99 9.84 -23.04 -11.54
N SER A 100 9.76 -24.35 -11.72
CA SER A 100 10.78 -25.32 -11.32
C SER A 100 11.94 -25.42 -12.33
N THR A 101 12.02 -24.52 -13.31
CA THR A 101 12.98 -24.57 -14.42
C THR A 101 14.28 -23.81 -14.16
N GLY A 102 14.54 -23.37 -12.93
CA GLY A 102 15.87 -22.91 -12.53
C GLY A 102 16.89 -24.02 -12.76
N ALA A 103 17.80 -23.82 -13.72
CA ALA A 103 18.85 -24.77 -14.05
C ALA A 103 19.62 -25.19 -12.78
N PRO A 104 20.01 -26.49 -12.64
CA PRO A 104 20.86 -26.91 -11.54
C PRO A 104 22.18 -26.14 -11.61
N ASN A 105 22.54 -25.52 -10.48
CA ASN A 105 23.84 -24.90 -10.26
C ASN A 105 24.98 -25.92 -10.41
#